data_AF-A0A9D6QBW3-F1
#
_entry.id   AF-A0A9D6QBW3-F1
#
_cell.length_a   1.000
_cell.length_b   1.000
_cell.length_c   1.000
_cell.angle_alpha   90.00
_cell.angle_beta   90.00
_cell.angle_gamma   90.00
#
_symmetry.space_group_name_H-M   'P 1'
#
loop_
_entity.id
_entity.type
_entity.pdbx_description
1 polymer ?
#
loop_
_entity_poly.entity_id
_entity_poly.type
_entity_poly.pdbx_seq_one_letter_code
_entity_poly.pdbx_strand_id
1 'polypeptide(L)'
;MTKASNVVSFAPASPNHFATLERDGFVVLDGVLDERQCQTLSRELEPWFETTPRCQGDFYGWNTTRVGGLLSKAPAVHNLVLDPYILA
;
A
#
# COMPACT_ATOMS: atom_id res chain seq x y z
N MET A 1 -6.85 31.56 -9.73
CA MET A 1 -7.09 31.31 -8.29
C MET A 1 -6.36 30.03 -7.91
N THR A 2 -5.20 30.16 -7.27
CA THR A 2 -4.37 29.02 -6.86
C THR A 2 -5.03 28.39 -5.64
N LYS A 3 -5.52 27.14 -5.74
CA LYS A 3 -5.97 26.39 -4.57
C LYS A 3 -4.78 26.25 -3.62
N ALA A 4 -4.90 26.82 -2.42
CA ALA A 4 -3.97 26.53 -1.35
C ALA A 4 -3.96 25.00 -1.14
N SER A 5 -2.80 24.37 -1.32
CA SER A 5 -2.62 22.96 -1.01
C SER A 5 -2.64 22.85 0.51
N ASN A 6 -3.72 22.28 1.07
CA ASN A 6 -3.82 21.94 2.50
C ASN A 6 -2.99 20.70 2.86
N VAL A 7 -2.07 20.26 2.00
CA VAL A 7 -1.14 19.19 2.31
C VAL A 7 -0.06 19.79 3.21
N VAL A 8 -0.25 19.63 4.52
CA VAL A 8 0.81 19.89 5.50
C VAL A 8 1.97 18.97 5.13
N SER A 9 3.15 19.54 4.92
CA SER A 9 4.35 18.73 4.68
C SER A 9 4.52 17.78 5.85
N PHE A 10 4.60 16.47 5.58
CA PHE A 10 5.00 15.51 6.59
C PHE A 10 6.36 15.96 7.13
N ALA A 11 6.43 16.23 8.44
CA ALA A 11 7.69 16.55 9.09
C ALA A 11 8.70 15.43 8.77
N PRO A 12 10.00 15.75 8.62
CA PRO A 12 11.00 14.72 8.30
C PRO A 12 10.87 13.58 9.30
N ALA A 13 10.74 12.35 8.78
CA ALA A 13 10.61 11.16 9.59
C ALA A 13 11.72 11.17 10.63
N SER A 14 11.36 10.99 11.90
CA SER A 14 12.39 10.68 12.89
C SER A 14 13.13 9.43 12.36
N PRO A 15 14.47 9.36 12.43
CA PRO A 15 15.20 8.17 11.97
C PRO A 15 14.76 6.91 12.73
N ASN A 16 14.08 7.08 13.86
CA ASN A 16 13.33 6.03 14.52
C ASN A 16 11.89 5.99 13.99
N HIS A 17 11.63 5.05 13.09
CA HIS A 17 10.30 4.82 12.53
C HIS A 17 9.29 4.37 13.61
N PHE A 18 9.69 3.63 14.66
CA PHE A 18 8.76 3.29 15.74
C PHE A 18 8.25 4.52 16.49
N ALA A 19 9.15 5.43 16.86
CA ALA A 19 8.76 6.67 17.53
C ALA A 19 7.85 7.55 16.65
N THR A 20 8.08 7.56 15.32
CA THR A 20 7.20 8.24 14.37
C THR A 20 5.83 7.57 14.30
N LEU A 21 5.78 6.24 14.24
CA LEU A 21 4.54 5.47 14.22
C LEU A 21 3.72 5.69 15.50
N GLU A 22 4.34 5.68 16.67
CA GLU A 22 3.67 5.92 17.96
C GLU A 22 3.10 7.34 18.05
N ARG A 23 3.84 8.34 17.56
CA ARG A 23 3.43 9.75 17.60
C ARG A 23 2.34 10.08 16.58
N ASP A 24 2.51 9.63 15.34
CA ASP A 24 1.71 10.08 14.18
C ASP A 24 0.67 9.06 13.73
N GLY A 25 0.79 7.80 14.16
CA GLY A 25 -0.09 6.70 13.75
C GLY A 25 0.25 6.10 12.38
N PHE A 26 1.30 6.58 11.70
CA PHE A 26 1.80 6.01 10.45
C PHE A 26 3.29 6.33 10.22
N VAL A 27 3.92 5.58 9.32
CA VAL A 27 5.24 5.85 8.75
C VAL A 27 5.19 5.60 7.24
N VAL A 28 5.91 6.40 6.46
CA VAL A 28 6.16 6.14 5.05
C VAL A 28 7.57 5.58 4.90
N LEU A 29 7.68 4.41 4.28
CA LEU A 29 8.94 3.78 3.95
C LEU A 29 9.14 3.91 2.44
N ASP A 30 10.09 4.74 2.02
CA ASP A 30 10.38 4.94 0.61
C ASP A 30 11.22 3.80 0.05
N GLY A 31 10.91 3.37 -1.17
CA GLY A 31 11.74 2.40 -1.91
C GLY A 31 11.77 0.99 -1.31
N VAL A 32 10.77 0.60 -0.52
CA VAL A 32 10.63 -0.79 -0.01
C VAL A 32 10.57 -1.79 -1.18
N LEU A 33 9.90 -1.41 -2.26
CA LEU A 33 9.89 -2.17 -3.51
C LEU A 33 10.58 -1.39 -4.60
N ASP A 34 11.49 -2.06 -5.31
CA ASP A 34 12.04 -1.55 -6.55
C ASP A 34 11.00 -1.60 -7.69
N GLU A 35 11.31 -0.93 -8.79
CA GLU A 35 10.42 -0.84 -9.94
C GLU A 35 10.08 -2.22 -10.53
N ARG A 36 11.03 -3.15 -10.54
CA ARG A 36 10.84 -4.50 -11.08
C ARG A 36 9.91 -5.34 -10.20
N GLN A 37 10.02 -5.20 -8.88
CA GLN A 37 9.13 -5.82 -7.90
C GLN A 37 7.71 -5.28 -8.07
N CYS A 38 7.54 -3.96 -8.19
CA CYS A 38 6.25 -3.33 -8.46
C CYS A 38 5.62 -3.82 -9.77
N GLN A 39 6.37 -3.88 -10.87
CA GLN A 39 5.89 -4.38 -12.16
C GLN A 39 5.50 -5.86 -12.09
N THR A 40 6.27 -6.68 -11.37
CA THR A 40 5.98 -8.11 -11.19
C THR A 40 4.70 -8.32 -10.41
N LEU A 41 4.55 -7.63 -9.28
CA LEU A 41 3.34 -7.68 -8.47
C LEU A 41 2.10 -7.25 -9.26
N SER A 42 2.21 -6.15 -10.02
CA SER A 42 1.11 -5.63 -10.84
C SER A 42 0.67 -6.66 -11.89
N ARG A 43 1.62 -7.25 -12.63
CA ARG A 43 1.33 -8.27 -13.64
C ARG A 43 0.69 -9.53 -13.06
N GLU A 44 1.15 -10.00 -11.91
CA GLU A 44 0.59 -11.19 -11.26
C GLU A 44 -0.83 -10.94 -10.72
N LEU A 45 -1.12 -9.72 -10.29
CA LEU A 45 -2.41 -9.34 -9.72
C LEU A 45 -3.44 -8.88 -10.76
N GLU A 46 -3.01 -8.45 -11.95
CA GLU A 46 -3.89 -7.92 -13.01
C GLU A 46 -5.11 -8.82 -13.31
N PRO A 47 -4.95 -10.14 -13.53
CA PRO A 47 -6.10 -11.00 -13.82
C PRO A 47 -7.12 -11.05 -12.68
N TRP A 48 -6.67 -10.84 -11.45
CA TRP A 48 -7.53 -10.80 -10.26
C TRP A 48 -8.23 -9.45 -10.12
N PHE A 49 -7.60 -8.35 -10.54
CA PHE A 49 -8.25 -7.04 -10.60
C PHE A 49 -9.36 -7.00 -11.64
N GLU A 50 -9.10 -7.53 -12.83
CA GLU A 50 -10.07 -7.57 -13.93
C GLU A 50 -11.31 -8.41 -13.60
N THR A 51 -11.13 -9.49 -12.86
CA THR A 51 -12.20 -10.44 -12.53
C THR A 51 -12.92 -10.15 -11.23
N THR A 52 -12.35 -9.32 -10.34
CA THR A 52 -12.98 -8.99 -9.06
C THR A 52 -14.07 -7.93 -9.25
N PRO A 53 -15.34 -8.21 -8.86
CA PRO A 53 -16.42 -7.25 -8.98
C PRO A 53 -16.17 -5.95 -8.20
N ARG A 54 -16.80 -4.86 -8.65
CA ARG A 54 -16.82 -3.60 -7.90
C ARG A 54 -17.47 -3.79 -6.52
N CYS A 55 -16.93 -3.06 -5.55
CA CYS A 55 -17.55 -2.95 -4.23
C CYS A 55 -18.91 -2.24 -4.31
N GLN A 56 -19.74 -2.47 -3.28
CA GLN A 56 -21.06 -1.85 -3.14
C GLN A 56 -21.28 -1.39 -1.70
N GLY A 57 -22.06 -0.31 -1.55
CA GLY A 57 -22.40 0.25 -0.24
C GLY A 57 -21.40 1.29 0.25
N ASP A 58 -21.89 2.10 1.20
CA ASP A 58 -21.20 3.31 1.66
C ASP A 58 -19.90 3.03 2.42
N PHE A 59 -19.76 1.82 2.99
CA PHE A 59 -18.55 1.41 3.68
C PHE A 59 -17.40 1.07 2.72
N TYR A 60 -17.69 0.30 1.67
CA TYR A 60 -16.65 -0.17 0.75
C TYR A 60 -16.36 0.85 -0.36
N GLY A 61 -17.36 1.66 -0.70
CA GLY A 61 -17.32 2.62 -1.79
C GLY A 61 -17.91 2.06 -3.08
N TRP A 62 -18.60 2.93 -3.83
CA TRP A 62 -19.29 2.57 -5.07
C TRP A 62 -18.39 2.51 -6.31
N ASN A 63 -17.13 2.95 -6.20
CA ASN A 63 -16.16 2.99 -7.30
C ASN A 63 -14.80 2.41 -6.92
N THR A 64 -14.78 1.46 -5.97
CA THR A 64 -13.57 0.78 -5.52
C THR A 64 -13.64 -0.70 -5.85
N THR A 65 -12.48 -1.35 -5.91
CA THR A 65 -12.34 -2.81 -6.02
C THR A 65 -11.42 -3.27 -4.91
N ARG A 66 -11.79 -4.32 -4.17
CA ARG A 66 -10.98 -4.89 -3.09
C ARG A 66 -10.75 -6.37 -3.35
N VAL A 67 -9.49 -6.75 -3.58
CA VAL A 67 -9.09 -8.15 -3.81
C VAL A 67 -8.50 -8.71 -2.51
N GLY A 68 -9.19 -9.68 -1.91
CA GLY A 68 -8.70 -10.40 -0.73
C GLY A 68 -7.87 -11.63 -1.09
N GLY A 69 -7.16 -12.20 -0.11
CA GLY A 69 -6.45 -13.49 -0.26
C GLY A 69 -5.30 -13.44 -1.27
N LEU A 70 -4.48 -12.38 -1.21
CA LEU A 70 -3.39 -12.15 -2.17
C LEU A 70 -2.28 -13.22 -2.09
N LEU A 71 -2.03 -13.78 -0.89
CA LEU A 71 -1.01 -14.82 -0.68
C LEU A 71 -1.24 -16.09 -1.53
N SER A 72 -2.49 -16.40 -1.88
CA SER A 72 -2.82 -17.55 -2.72
C SER A 72 -2.89 -17.21 -4.22
N LYS A 73 -2.67 -15.95 -4.59
CA LYS A 73 -2.94 -15.41 -5.95
C LYS A 73 -1.68 -15.00 -6.70
N ALA A 74 -0.71 -14.43 -5.99
CA ALA A 74 0.51 -13.88 -6.57
C ALA A 74 1.72 -14.28 -5.72
N PRO A 75 2.66 -15.10 -6.25
CA PRO A 75 3.88 -15.47 -5.54
C PRO A 75 4.68 -14.27 -5.04
N ALA A 76 4.72 -13.16 -5.77
CA ALA A 76 5.46 -11.97 -5.38
C ALA A 76 4.96 -11.36 -4.05
N VAL A 77 3.72 -11.62 -3.65
CA VAL A 77 3.15 -11.14 -2.38
C VAL A 77 3.85 -11.78 -1.17
N HIS A 78 4.41 -12.98 -1.31
CA HIS A 78 5.12 -13.65 -0.21
C HIS A 78 6.32 -12.82 0.26
N ASN A 79 7.02 -12.18 -0.68
CA ASN A 79 8.16 -11.31 -0.37
C ASN A 79 7.75 -10.06 0.43
N LEU A 80 6.51 -9.59 0.27
CA LEU A 80 6.01 -8.42 1.00
C LEU A 80 5.74 -8.74 2.48
N VAL A 81 5.10 -9.89 2.74
CA VAL A 81 4.76 -10.29 4.12
C VAL A 81 5.97 -10.85 4.87
N LEU A 82 7.00 -11.29 4.13
CA LEU A 82 8.26 -11.77 4.68
C LEU A 82 9.37 -10.71 4.68
N ASP A 83 9.04 -9.46 4.33
CA ASP A 83 10.01 -8.38 4.34
C ASP A 83 10.59 -8.21 5.77
N PRO A 84 11.92 -8.24 5.95
CA PRO A 84 12.52 -8.16 7.28
C PRO A 84 12.14 -6.91 8.06
N TYR A 85 11.87 -5.79 7.38
CA TYR A 85 11.44 -4.55 8.01
C TYR A 85 10.02 -4.67 8.56
N ILE A 86 9.15 -5.43 7.89
CA ILE A 86 7.77 -5.70 8.33
C ILE A 86 7.72 -6.71 9.48
N LEU A 87 8.68 -7.65 9.53
CA LEU A 87 8.76 -8.68 10.57
C LEU A 87 9.49 -8.23 11.86
N ALA A 88 10.19 -7.10 11.84
CA ALA A 88 10.98 -6.57 12.95
C ALA A 88 10.12 -5.93 14.05
#